data_AF-A0A812JJ47-F1
#
_entry.id   AF-A0A812JJ47-F1
#
_cell.length_a   1.000
_cell.length_b   1.000
_cell.length_c   1.000
_cell.angle_alpha   90.00
_cell.angle_beta   90.00
_cell.angle_gamma   90.00
#
_symmetry.space_group_name_H-M   'P 1'
#
loop_
_entity.id
_entity.type
_entity.pdbx_description
1 polymer ?
#
loop_
_entity_poly.entity_id
_entity_poly.type
_entity_poly.pdbx_seq_one_letter_code
_entity_poly.pdbx_strand_id
1 'polypeptide(L)'
;MAYREQPGKWVKALDLKEVIQCTVGCCVCGWFFTIGMLVGMFNAGDFLRKAQAWEVRPAWRQTECEVLAAGVSCADTETRSTCGGYQLGSMPSTSPPVFLTEEIAICPGTYWCGKEQDVCHCNGEITYAPELFDGQIYTVPEAERAYKVVSSGPWKCGTDQNREPYAVDPAPWHVKHCWCTPAEILAILKKHGGQALHKKECSEAANFDFDAAKRRLQREQGDDLEAEPRLLASSRRRRTYSYTPWALVSVPTMQDLDFGGPSSKQRLTCAYEYGVPAASSANYRSDGAYSGDVWKVEDVATQWGNKTSRPCWVRAAGEAGESLQTCAVALKEPGTLQEVAKSSQSLITTFFWVCLGISLVFTLLAFPSLYRLVRRLTGGVSSSETGCLLDADLRGRSARRSLSSGPTESRNWVSCAEDLCKPIAGPQARTLPLSESGVE
;
A
#
# COMPACT_ATOMS: atom_id res chain seq x y z
N MET A 1 20.89 -17.31 -47.25
CA MET A 1 20.62 -17.08 -48.69
C MET A 1 20.60 -15.59 -48.93
N ALA A 2 21.44 -15.08 -49.84
CA ALA A 2 21.42 -13.68 -50.25
C ALA A 2 20.75 -13.57 -51.63
N TYR A 3 19.75 -12.71 -51.77
CA TYR A 3 19.10 -12.44 -53.06
C TYR A 3 19.59 -11.09 -53.59
N ARG A 4 19.88 -11.04 -54.89
CA ARG A 4 20.51 -9.88 -55.55
C ARG A 4 19.42 -8.94 -56.07
N GLU A 5 19.08 -7.92 -55.30
CA GLU A 5 18.00 -6.98 -55.65
C GLU A 5 18.48 -5.88 -56.63
N GLN A 6 19.78 -5.56 -56.65
CA GLN A 6 20.43 -4.67 -57.62
C GLN A 6 21.92 -5.04 -57.82
N PRO A 7 22.53 -4.72 -58.98
CA PRO A 7 23.96 -4.97 -59.18
C PRO A 7 24.81 -4.10 -58.25
N GLY A 8 25.40 -4.71 -57.22
CA GLY A 8 26.45 -4.09 -56.39
C GLY A 8 26.13 -3.91 -54.91
N LYS A 9 24.87 -4.11 -54.48
CA LYS A 9 24.48 -3.99 -53.05
C LYS A 9 24.00 -5.34 -52.52
N TRP A 10 24.83 -5.98 -51.70
CA TRP A 10 24.44 -7.17 -50.94
C TRP A 10 23.69 -6.71 -49.69
N VAL A 11 22.37 -6.73 -49.71
CA VAL A 11 21.60 -6.65 -48.47
C VAL A 11 21.75 -8.00 -47.79
N LYS A 12 22.43 -8.03 -46.63
CA LYS A 12 22.39 -9.23 -45.77
C LYS A 12 20.92 -9.48 -45.48
N ALA A 13 20.38 -10.61 -45.91
CA ALA A 13 19.10 -11.07 -45.41
C ALA A 13 19.25 -11.15 -43.89
N LEU A 14 18.67 -10.18 -43.18
CA LEU A 14 18.52 -10.24 -41.74
C LEU A 14 17.95 -11.62 -41.45
N ASP A 15 18.63 -12.37 -40.57
CA ASP A 15 18.22 -13.72 -40.24
C ASP A 15 16.76 -13.62 -39.75
N LEU A 16 15.84 -14.20 -40.51
CA LEU A 16 14.40 -14.12 -40.25
C LEU A 16 14.10 -14.58 -38.81
N LYS A 17 14.92 -15.49 -38.29
CA LYS A 17 14.86 -15.96 -36.91
C LYS A 17 15.17 -14.85 -35.90
N GLU A 18 16.20 -14.04 -36.12
CA GLU A 18 16.55 -12.92 -35.25
C GLU A 18 15.45 -11.85 -35.24
N VAL A 19 14.90 -11.51 -36.41
CA VAL A 19 13.81 -10.53 -36.52
C VAL A 19 12.55 -11.02 -35.81
N ILE A 20 12.18 -12.29 -35.97
CA ILE A 20 11.02 -12.88 -35.27
C ILE A 20 11.26 -12.89 -33.76
N GLN A 21 12.43 -13.33 -33.31
CA GLN A 21 12.75 -13.41 -31.89
C GLN A 21 12.74 -12.04 -31.21
N CYS A 22 13.32 -11.02 -31.85
CA CYS A 22 13.26 -9.64 -31.37
C CYS A 22 11.83 -9.11 -31.34
N THR A 23 11.04 -9.35 -32.40
CA THR A 23 9.66 -8.82 -32.51
C THR A 23 8.74 -9.46 -31.46
N VAL A 24 8.78 -10.78 -31.33
CA VAL A 24 7.98 -11.51 -30.33
C VAL A 24 8.43 -11.12 -28.92
N GLY A 25 9.75 -11.04 -28.67
CA GLY A 25 10.30 -10.57 -27.40
C GLY A 25 9.79 -9.18 -27.01
N CYS A 26 9.85 -8.22 -27.93
CA CYS A 26 9.35 -6.86 -27.69
C CYS A 26 7.84 -6.83 -27.42
N CYS A 27 7.03 -7.59 -28.18
CA CYS A 27 5.60 -7.67 -27.96
C CYS A 27 5.27 -8.25 -26.58
N VAL A 28 5.92 -9.36 -26.21
CA VAL A 28 5.71 -10.03 -24.92
C VAL A 28 6.12 -9.11 -23.76
N CYS A 29 7.29 -8.47 -23.84
CA CYS A 29 7.73 -7.51 -22.83
C CYS A 29 6.74 -6.33 -22.70
N GLY A 30 6.28 -5.75 -23.81
CA GLY A 30 5.30 -4.65 -23.81
C GLY A 30 3.98 -5.03 -23.11
N TRP A 31 3.48 -6.23 -23.38
CA TRP A 31 2.28 -6.75 -22.70
C TRP A 31 2.51 -6.99 -21.21
N PHE A 32 3.65 -7.54 -20.79
CA PHE A 32 3.97 -7.69 -19.37
C PHE A 32 3.99 -6.35 -18.62
N PHE A 33 4.58 -5.31 -19.21
CA PHE A 33 4.55 -3.96 -18.64
C PHE A 33 3.12 -3.40 -18.56
N THR A 34 2.31 -3.59 -19.61
CA THR A 34 0.91 -3.16 -19.65
C THR A 34 0.07 -3.86 -18.57
N ILE A 35 0.25 -5.17 -18.39
CA ILE A 35 -0.41 -5.94 -17.32
C ILE A 35 0.04 -5.47 -15.94
N GLY A 36 1.35 -5.24 -15.75
CA GLY A 36 1.88 -4.69 -14.49
C GLY A 36 1.27 -3.33 -14.15
N MET A 37 1.14 -2.44 -15.14
CA MET A 37 0.46 -1.15 -15.00
C MET A 37 -1.02 -1.29 -14.65
N LEU A 38 -1.72 -2.26 -15.26
CA LEU A 38 -3.12 -2.54 -14.95
C LEU A 38 -3.30 -2.98 -13.48
N VAL A 39 -2.44 -3.88 -12.98
CA VAL A 39 -2.42 -4.26 -11.56
C VAL A 39 -2.12 -3.05 -10.67
N GLY A 40 -1.18 -2.20 -11.10
CA GLY A 40 -0.89 -0.92 -10.44
C GLY A 40 -2.12 0.00 -10.36
N MET A 41 -2.91 0.10 -11.43
CA MET A 41 -4.15 0.89 -11.44
C MET A 41 -5.18 0.36 -10.45
N PHE A 42 -5.36 -0.96 -10.37
CA PHE A 42 -6.27 -1.57 -9.39
C PHE A 42 -5.83 -1.28 -7.96
N ASN A 43 -4.54 -1.44 -7.65
CA ASN A 43 -3.99 -1.14 -6.33
C ASN A 43 -4.10 0.35 -5.98
N ALA A 44 -3.84 1.25 -6.92
CA ALA A 44 -3.97 2.69 -6.72
C ALA A 44 -5.45 3.11 -6.54
N GLY A 45 -6.36 2.48 -7.29
CA GLY A 45 -7.80 2.65 -7.13
C GLY A 45 -8.29 2.18 -5.76
N ASP A 46 -7.77 1.05 -5.27
CA ASP A 46 -8.10 0.54 -3.94
C ASP A 46 -7.61 1.50 -2.83
N PHE A 47 -6.37 1.95 -2.95
CA PHE A 47 -5.80 2.92 -2.03
C PHE A 47 -6.57 4.25 -2.03
N LEU A 48 -6.98 4.74 -3.20
CA LEU A 48 -7.81 5.94 -3.29
C LEU A 48 -9.15 5.77 -2.58
N ARG A 49 -9.83 4.62 -2.73
CA ARG A 49 -11.09 4.36 -2.03
C ARG A 49 -10.89 4.33 -0.51
N LYS A 50 -9.81 3.70 -0.03
CA LYS A 50 -9.44 3.72 1.40
C LYS A 50 -9.20 5.15 1.88
N ALA A 51 -8.41 5.94 1.15
CA ALA A 51 -8.13 7.33 1.47
C ALA A 51 -9.41 8.17 1.55
N GLN A 52 -10.33 8.01 0.59
CA GLN A 52 -11.61 8.71 0.56
C GLN A 52 -12.48 8.42 1.79
N ALA A 53 -12.59 7.15 2.17
CA ALA A 53 -13.35 6.76 3.35
C ALA A 53 -12.67 7.20 4.65
N TRP A 54 -11.34 7.24 4.66
CA TRP A 54 -10.56 7.65 5.82
C TRP A 54 -10.63 9.16 6.08
N GLU A 55 -10.63 9.98 5.04
CA GLU A 55 -10.54 11.45 5.12
C GLU A 55 -11.90 12.18 5.19
N VAL A 56 -12.98 11.48 5.55
CA VAL A 56 -14.30 12.10 5.74
C VAL A 56 -14.17 13.23 6.77
N ARG A 57 -14.20 14.49 6.32
CA ARG A 57 -13.88 15.69 7.13
C ARG A 57 -14.65 15.77 8.46
N PRO A 58 -15.96 15.45 8.54
CA PRO A 58 -16.68 15.44 9.81
C PRO A 58 -16.09 14.50 10.87
N ALA A 59 -15.30 13.49 10.47
CA ALA A 59 -14.64 12.56 11.37
C ALA A 59 -13.36 13.14 11.99
N TRP A 60 -12.88 14.31 11.53
CA TRP A 60 -11.63 14.91 11.99
C TRP A 60 -11.86 16.25 12.65
N ARG A 61 -11.26 16.44 13.82
CA ARG A 61 -11.28 17.70 14.55
C ARG A 61 -9.88 18.28 14.61
N GLN A 62 -9.72 19.52 14.17
CA GLN A 62 -8.46 20.24 14.31
C GLN A 62 -8.24 20.63 15.77
N THR A 63 -7.02 20.43 16.25
CA THR A 63 -6.55 20.89 17.57
C THR A 63 -5.08 21.30 17.48
N GLU A 64 -4.57 21.92 18.54
CA GLU A 64 -3.14 22.14 18.72
C GLU A 64 -2.53 20.92 19.44
N CYS A 65 -1.42 20.41 18.92
CA CYS A 65 -0.66 19.29 19.48
C CYS A 65 0.72 19.77 19.92
N GLU A 66 1.17 19.31 21.08
CA GLU A 66 2.56 19.46 21.52
C GLU A 66 3.38 18.24 21.06
N VAL A 67 4.42 18.43 20.25
CA VAL A 67 5.35 17.39 19.78
C VAL A 67 6.44 17.18 20.83
N LEU A 68 6.51 15.96 21.36
CA LEU A 68 7.40 15.57 22.45
C LEU A 68 8.58 14.73 21.96
N ALA A 69 8.40 14.00 20.86
CA ALA A 69 9.45 13.29 20.13
C ALA A 69 8.96 13.07 18.69
N ALA A 70 9.88 12.94 17.75
CA ALA A 70 9.56 12.57 16.37
C ALA A 70 10.54 11.53 15.86
N GLY A 71 10.16 10.78 14.83
CA GLY A 71 11.12 9.93 14.17
C GLY A 71 10.59 9.14 12.98
N VAL A 72 11.40 8.20 12.52
CA VAL A 72 11.09 7.34 11.38
C VAL A 72 11.17 5.87 11.78
N SER A 73 10.06 5.15 11.65
CA SER A 73 10.06 3.70 11.77
C SER A 73 10.35 3.08 10.40
N CYS A 74 11.11 1.98 10.38
CA CYS A 74 11.41 1.25 9.15
C CYS A 74 11.02 -0.23 9.29
N ALA A 75 10.24 -0.72 8.32
CA ALA A 75 9.85 -2.13 8.22
C ALA A 75 10.19 -2.72 6.84
N ASP A 76 10.74 -3.93 6.84
CA ASP A 76 10.89 -4.76 5.64
C ASP A 76 9.50 -5.25 5.22
N THR A 77 9.09 -4.92 4.01
CA THR A 77 7.72 -5.22 3.52
C THR A 77 7.46 -6.71 3.32
N GLU A 78 8.51 -7.52 3.16
CA GLU A 78 8.39 -8.96 2.94
C GLU A 78 8.38 -9.71 4.27
N THR A 79 9.36 -9.45 5.14
CA THR A 79 9.51 -10.15 6.43
C THR A 79 8.69 -9.52 7.54
N ARG A 80 8.24 -8.27 7.38
CA ARG A 80 7.62 -7.43 8.42
C ARG A 80 8.52 -7.17 9.63
N SER A 81 9.82 -7.47 9.50
CA SER A 81 10.82 -7.19 10.53
C SER A 81 11.37 -5.77 10.38
N THR A 82 12.21 -5.35 11.33
CA THR A 82 13.03 -4.15 11.16
C THR A 82 13.86 -4.19 9.88
N CYS A 83 14.09 -3.03 9.30
CA CYS A 83 15.00 -2.90 8.17
C CYS A 83 16.42 -3.29 8.59
N GLY A 84 17.04 -4.21 7.84
CA GLY A 84 18.44 -4.58 8.04
C GLY A 84 19.38 -3.55 7.42
N GLY A 85 20.62 -3.49 7.90
CA GLY A 85 21.70 -2.69 7.31
C GLY A 85 22.01 -1.37 8.02
N TYR A 86 21.22 -1.00 9.03
CA TYR A 86 21.50 0.17 9.86
C TYR A 86 22.40 -0.15 11.05
N GLN A 87 23.02 0.90 11.59
CA GLN A 87 23.80 0.84 12.83
C GLN A 87 22.87 0.71 14.03
N LEU A 88 23.43 0.34 15.18
CA LEU A 88 22.68 0.33 16.43
C LEU A 88 22.22 1.76 16.74
N GLY A 89 20.93 1.94 17.00
CA GLY A 89 20.37 3.24 17.33
C GLY A 89 20.91 3.77 18.66
N SER A 90 20.78 5.07 18.84
CA SER A 90 21.12 5.76 20.08
C SER A 90 20.11 6.87 20.35
N MET A 91 20.04 7.35 21.59
CA MET A 91 19.19 8.48 21.92
C MET A 91 19.72 9.77 21.28
N PRO A 92 18.94 10.48 20.46
CA PRO A 92 19.33 11.77 19.91
C PRO A 92 19.56 12.81 21.01
N SER A 93 20.52 13.71 20.81
CA SER A 93 20.82 14.81 21.73
C SER A 93 19.91 16.04 21.54
N THR A 94 19.01 16.01 20.56
CA THR A 94 18.07 17.10 20.24
C THR A 94 16.89 17.14 21.21
N SER A 95 16.26 18.32 21.33
CA SER A 95 15.06 18.53 22.15
C SER A 95 14.02 19.34 21.36
N PRO A 96 12.85 18.76 21.01
CA PRO A 96 12.46 17.37 21.22
C PRO A 96 13.37 16.39 20.45
N PRO A 97 13.57 15.16 20.93
CA PRO A 97 14.38 14.16 20.24
C PRO A 97 13.79 13.79 18.88
N VAL A 98 14.65 13.74 17.87
CA VAL A 98 14.31 13.33 16.50
C VAL A 98 15.13 12.09 16.14
N PHE A 99 14.44 10.96 15.99
CA PHE A 99 15.05 9.69 15.59
C PHE A 99 14.99 9.56 14.06
N LEU A 100 16.13 9.58 13.40
CA LEU A 100 16.22 9.42 11.95
C LEU A 100 16.11 7.94 11.58
N THR A 101 16.31 7.62 10.30
CA THR A 101 16.14 6.24 9.82
C THR A 101 17.21 5.30 10.38
N GLU A 102 18.36 5.86 10.75
CA GLU A 102 19.50 5.19 11.38
C GLU A 102 19.16 4.50 12.68
N GLU A 103 18.36 5.14 13.52
CA GLU A 103 18.05 4.63 14.84
C GLU A 103 16.97 3.52 14.80
N ILE A 104 16.28 3.35 13.67
CA ILE A 104 15.11 2.47 13.51
C ILE A 104 14.18 2.62 14.73
N ALA A 105 13.77 3.85 15.01
CA ALA A 105 12.93 4.14 16.15
C ALA A 105 11.47 4.03 15.78
N ILE A 106 10.68 3.50 16.70
CA ILE A 106 9.23 3.49 16.56
C ILE A 106 8.59 4.29 17.68
N CYS A 107 7.40 4.83 17.43
CA CYS A 107 6.67 5.61 18.42
C CYS A 107 6.43 4.79 19.70
N PRO A 108 6.70 5.33 20.91
CA PRO A 108 6.93 6.73 21.26
C PRO A 108 8.40 7.18 21.32
N GLY A 109 9.32 6.52 20.61
CA GLY A 109 10.77 6.75 20.72
C GLY A 109 11.53 5.53 21.24
N THR A 110 10.99 4.34 20.97
CA THR A 110 11.66 3.07 21.26
C THR A 110 12.51 2.69 20.06
N TYR A 111 13.84 2.67 20.21
CA TYR A 111 14.78 2.43 19.12
C TYR A 111 15.46 1.07 19.22
N TRP A 112 15.88 0.54 18.07
CA TRP A 112 16.58 -0.73 18.01
C TRP A 112 18.03 -0.57 18.51
N CYS A 113 18.44 -1.37 19.49
CA CYS A 113 19.75 -1.21 20.15
C CYS A 113 20.63 -2.47 20.16
N GLY A 114 20.16 -3.60 19.63
CA GLY A 114 20.95 -4.83 19.57
C GLY A 114 20.17 -6.03 19.04
N LYS A 115 20.86 -7.02 18.48
CA LYS A 115 20.30 -8.36 18.27
C LYS A 115 20.56 -9.21 19.51
N GLU A 116 19.89 -10.35 19.59
CA GLU A 116 20.19 -11.38 20.60
C GLU A 116 21.72 -11.59 20.75
N GLN A 117 22.19 -11.59 22.00
CA GLN A 117 23.60 -11.64 22.42
C GLN A 117 24.44 -10.36 22.23
N ASP A 118 24.00 -9.37 21.44
CA ASP A 118 24.71 -8.10 21.30
C ASP A 118 24.64 -7.26 22.59
N VAL A 119 25.56 -6.32 22.75
CA VAL A 119 25.51 -5.34 23.84
C VAL A 119 24.67 -4.14 23.40
N CYS A 120 23.51 -3.96 24.03
CA CYS A 120 22.66 -2.80 23.88
C CYS A 120 23.06 -1.71 24.88
N HIS A 121 23.40 -0.52 24.39
CA HIS A 121 23.65 0.65 25.24
C HIS A 121 22.34 1.42 25.43
N CYS A 122 21.69 1.21 26.58
CA CYS A 122 20.40 1.84 26.89
C CYS A 122 20.39 2.34 28.33
N ASN A 123 20.08 3.64 28.48
CA ASN A 123 19.70 4.22 29.77
C ASN A 123 18.16 4.39 29.77
N GLY A 124 17.44 3.41 30.30
CA GLY A 124 15.99 3.34 30.22
C GLY A 124 15.44 1.92 30.38
N GLU A 125 14.40 1.60 29.64
CA GLU A 125 13.77 0.28 29.62
C GLU A 125 14.14 -0.45 28.32
N ILE A 126 14.77 -1.61 28.44
CA ILE A 126 15.04 -2.52 27.33
C ILE A 126 13.89 -3.51 27.23
N THR A 127 13.31 -3.62 26.04
CA THR A 127 12.34 -4.65 25.68
C THR A 127 12.99 -5.65 24.74
N TYR A 128 12.91 -6.94 25.08
CA TYR A 128 13.36 -8.06 24.26
C TYR A 128 12.15 -8.69 23.57
N ALA A 129 12.10 -8.60 22.24
CA ALA A 129 10.97 -9.05 21.43
C ALA A 129 11.43 -9.41 20.00
N PRO A 130 10.73 -10.32 19.31
CA PRO A 130 11.02 -10.64 17.90
C PRO A 130 10.84 -9.42 16.99
N GLU A 131 9.81 -8.62 17.24
CA GLU A 131 9.44 -7.46 16.44
C GLU A 131 8.88 -6.40 17.38
N LEU A 132 9.03 -5.11 17.03
CA LEU A 132 8.38 -4.04 17.79
C LEU A 132 7.23 -3.46 16.99
N PHE A 133 6.25 -3.02 17.77
CA PHE A 133 4.90 -2.77 17.34
C PHE A 133 4.78 -1.56 16.39
N ASP A 134 4.63 -1.79 15.08
CA ASP A 134 4.48 -0.74 14.05
C ASP A 134 3.01 -0.33 13.79
N GLY A 135 2.06 -0.87 14.55
CA GLY A 135 0.63 -0.74 14.30
C GLY A 135 -0.01 -1.94 13.61
N GLN A 136 0.73 -2.94 13.13
CA GLN A 136 0.11 -4.14 12.58
C GLN A 136 -0.41 -5.07 13.68
N ILE A 137 -1.44 -5.87 13.40
CA ILE A 137 -1.96 -6.85 14.37
C ILE A 137 -0.89 -7.91 14.62
N TYR A 138 -0.29 -7.88 15.81
CA TYR A 138 0.62 -8.94 16.25
C TYR A 138 -0.11 -9.81 17.26
N THR A 139 -0.65 -10.96 16.84
CA THR A 139 -1.09 -11.97 17.81
C THR A 139 0.15 -12.67 18.36
N VAL A 140 0.78 -12.06 19.35
CA VAL A 140 1.82 -12.70 20.16
C VAL A 140 1.08 -13.45 21.27
N PRO A 141 1.03 -14.80 21.27
CA PRO A 141 0.43 -15.60 22.32
C PRO A 141 0.95 -15.19 23.70
N GLU A 142 0.17 -15.42 24.75
CA GLU A 142 0.58 -15.07 26.12
C GLU A 142 1.88 -15.78 26.57
N ALA A 143 2.23 -16.89 25.92
CA ALA A 143 3.50 -17.59 26.11
C ALA A 143 4.71 -16.86 25.47
N GLU A 144 4.47 -15.91 24.57
CA GLU A 144 5.47 -15.15 23.81
C GLU A 144 5.66 -13.72 24.35
N ARG A 145 5.48 -13.52 25.65
CA ARG A 145 5.59 -12.19 26.29
C ARG A 145 6.94 -11.53 26.01
N ALA A 146 6.90 -10.25 25.63
CA ALA A 146 8.09 -9.43 25.60
C ALA A 146 8.69 -9.32 27.02
N TYR A 147 9.99 -9.55 27.14
CA TYR A 147 10.69 -9.39 28.41
C TYR A 147 11.22 -7.97 28.54
N LYS A 148 11.06 -7.39 29.73
CA LYS A 148 11.47 -6.01 30.02
C LYS A 148 12.48 -5.97 31.13
N VAL A 149 13.50 -5.14 30.96
CA VAL A 149 14.52 -4.88 31.97
C VAL A 149 14.90 -3.41 31.98
N VAL A 150 15.03 -2.83 33.17
CA VAL A 150 15.54 -1.47 33.33
C VAL A 150 17.06 -1.53 33.34
N SER A 151 17.70 -0.74 32.50
CA SER A 151 19.16 -0.61 32.41
C SER A 151 19.58 0.84 32.55
N SER A 152 20.70 1.08 33.21
CA SER A 152 21.36 2.39 33.29
C SER A 152 22.66 2.43 32.47
N GLY A 153 22.85 1.51 31.53
CA GLY A 153 24.11 1.33 30.81
C GLY A 153 24.13 0.15 29.84
N PRO A 154 25.33 -0.41 29.53
CA PRO A 154 25.47 -1.53 28.60
C PRO A 154 24.77 -2.78 29.16
N TRP A 155 23.97 -3.41 28.31
CA TRP A 155 23.16 -4.57 28.65
C TRP A 155 23.29 -5.65 27.59
N LYS A 156 23.44 -6.91 28.00
CA LYS A 156 23.51 -8.02 27.05
C LYS A 156 22.11 -8.39 26.58
N CYS A 157 21.86 -8.34 25.28
CA CYS A 157 20.55 -8.61 24.74
C CYS A 157 20.16 -10.09 24.91
N GLY A 158 18.93 -10.35 25.38
CA GLY A 158 18.43 -11.69 25.66
C GLY A 158 18.74 -12.21 27.08
N THR A 159 19.22 -11.35 27.98
CA THR A 159 19.43 -11.70 29.40
C THR A 159 18.47 -10.97 30.35
N ASP A 160 18.17 -11.62 31.48
CA ASP A 160 17.36 -11.13 32.59
C ASP A 160 18.13 -10.18 33.53
N GLN A 161 17.48 -9.68 34.59
CA GLN A 161 18.10 -8.77 35.57
C GLN A 161 19.39 -9.31 36.22
N ASN A 162 19.58 -10.63 36.27
CA ASN A 162 20.76 -11.28 36.82
C ASN A 162 21.87 -11.49 35.76
N ARG A 163 21.64 -11.04 34.52
CA ARG A 163 22.48 -11.28 33.34
C ARG A 163 22.52 -12.74 32.91
N GLU A 164 21.55 -13.54 33.34
CA GLU A 164 21.37 -14.90 32.87
C GLU A 164 20.45 -14.89 31.64
N PRO A 165 20.60 -15.83 30.69
CA PRO A 165 19.64 -15.98 29.60
C PRO A 165 18.21 -16.14 30.16
N TYR A 166 17.21 -15.57 29.47
CA TYR A 166 15.82 -15.80 29.86
C TYR A 166 15.51 -17.29 29.93
N ALA A 167 14.85 -17.73 31.02
CA ALA A 167 14.55 -19.15 31.24
C ALA A 167 13.65 -19.76 30.16
N VAL A 168 12.88 -18.91 29.46
CA VAL A 168 12.01 -19.28 28.35
C VAL A 168 12.30 -18.32 27.19
N ASP A 169 12.52 -18.88 26.00
CA ASP A 169 12.59 -18.10 24.77
C ASP A 169 11.18 -17.58 24.44
N PRO A 170 10.96 -16.25 24.35
CA PRO A 170 9.64 -15.72 24.10
C PRO A 170 9.19 -15.94 22.66
N ALA A 171 10.06 -16.29 21.72
CA ALA A 171 9.68 -16.52 20.33
C ALA A 171 10.66 -17.52 19.71
N PRO A 172 10.57 -18.81 20.08
CA PRO A 172 11.43 -19.83 19.49
C PRO A 172 11.26 -19.78 17.96
N TRP A 173 12.37 -19.91 17.23
CA TRP A 173 12.45 -19.84 15.76
C TRP A 173 12.41 -18.44 15.13
N HIS A 174 12.17 -17.39 15.91
CA HIS A 174 12.24 -16.02 15.43
C HIS A 174 13.58 -15.37 15.84
N VAL A 175 14.03 -14.40 15.04
CA VAL A 175 15.17 -13.54 15.44
C VAL A 175 14.63 -12.51 16.42
N LYS A 176 15.26 -12.39 17.59
CA LYS A 176 14.85 -11.45 18.63
C LYS A 176 15.81 -10.28 18.69
N HIS A 177 15.25 -9.13 19.04
CA HIS A 177 15.94 -7.86 19.09
C HIS A 177 15.73 -7.20 20.46
N CYS A 178 16.70 -6.40 20.87
CA CYS A 178 16.57 -5.51 22.00
C CYS A 178 16.26 -4.11 21.53
N TRP A 179 15.35 -3.50 22.28
CA TRP A 179 14.79 -2.21 21.95
C TRP A 179 14.83 -1.32 23.17
N CYS A 180 15.44 -0.15 23.05
CA CYS A 180 15.59 0.79 24.14
C CYS A 180 14.48 1.82 24.11
N THR A 181 13.73 1.95 25.20
CA THR A 181 12.93 3.15 25.49
C THR A 181 13.74 4.03 26.45
N PRO A 182 14.27 5.18 25.98
CA PRO A 182 15.10 6.05 26.80
C PRO A 182 14.40 6.54 28.06
N ALA A 183 15.17 6.79 29.12
CA ALA A 183 14.67 7.33 30.37
C ALA A 183 13.93 8.67 30.20
N GLU A 184 14.35 9.51 29.25
CA GLU A 184 13.68 10.78 28.92
C GLU A 184 12.26 10.53 28.38
N ILE A 185 12.10 9.55 27.49
CA ILE A 185 10.78 9.17 26.97
C ILE A 185 9.93 8.57 28.09
N LEU A 186 10.49 7.71 28.93
CA LEU A 186 9.78 7.15 30.09
C LEU A 186 9.32 8.25 31.07
N ALA A 187 10.13 9.29 31.28
CA ALA A 187 9.78 10.44 32.11
C ALA A 187 8.61 11.23 31.51
N ILE A 188 8.60 11.44 30.19
CA ILE A 188 7.48 12.04 29.47
C ILE A 188 6.21 11.19 29.66
N LEU A 189 6.28 9.88 29.42
CA LEU A 189 5.14 8.98 29.60
C LEU A 189 4.58 9.03 31.04
N LYS A 190 5.46 9.07 32.04
CA LYS A 190 5.09 9.18 33.45
C LYS A 190 4.43 10.51 33.78
N LYS A 191 4.95 11.63 33.24
CA LYS A 191 4.42 12.98 33.45
C LYS A 191 2.97 13.12 32.99
N HIS A 192 2.58 12.45 31.90
CA HIS A 192 1.24 12.53 31.32
C HIS A 192 0.29 11.39 31.77
N GLY A 193 0.45 10.92 33.01
CA GLY A 193 -0.56 10.05 33.64
C GLY A 193 -0.33 8.55 33.50
N GLY A 194 0.85 8.12 33.04
CA GLY A 194 1.39 6.78 33.33
C GLY A 194 0.62 5.56 32.80
N GLN A 195 -0.52 5.75 32.12
CA GLN A 195 -1.02 4.70 31.25
C GLN A 195 0.05 4.52 30.20
N ALA A 196 0.76 3.38 30.26
CA ALA A 196 1.61 2.93 29.20
C ALA A 196 0.84 3.23 27.93
N LEU A 197 1.38 4.10 27.07
CA LEU A 197 0.89 4.26 25.70
C LEU A 197 0.63 2.82 25.29
N HIS A 198 -0.64 2.40 25.14
CA HIS A 198 -0.95 1.01 24.80
C HIS A 198 -0.54 0.93 23.33
N LYS A 199 0.79 0.86 23.13
CA LYS A 199 1.48 1.16 21.87
C LYS A 199 0.81 0.32 20.80
N LYS A 200 0.55 -0.93 21.21
CA LYS A 200 -0.19 -1.98 20.54
C LYS A 200 -1.60 -1.56 20.11
N GLU A 201 -2.53 -1.42 21.04
CA GLU A 201 -3.95 -1.28 20.71
C GLU A 201 -4.28 -0.05 19.87
N CYS A 202 -3.59 1.08 20.07
CA CYS A 202 -3.97 2.30 19.37
C CYS A 202 -3.66 2.29 17.87
N SER A 203 -2.42 2.01 17.46
CA SER A 203 -2.13 1.98 16.01
C SER A 203 -2.62 0.71 15.33
N GLU A 204 -2.81 -0.41 16.06
CA GLU A 204 -3.60 -1.57 15.58
C GLU A 204 -5.03 -1.17 15.24
N ALA A 205 -5.73 -0.51 16.17
CA ALA A 205 -7.10 -0.09 15.93
C ALA A 205 -7.21 0.98 14.85
N ALA A 206 -6.25 1.91 14.77
CA ALA A 206 -6.21 2.89 13.69
C ALA A 206 -6.00 2.21 12.32
N ASN A 207 -5.06 1.26 12.21
CA ASN A 207 -4.85 0.49 10.98
C ASN A 207 -6.07 -0.36 10.64
N PHE A 208 -6.69 -0.98 11.66
CA PHE A 208 -7.91 -1.76 11.47
C PHE A 208 -9.06 -0.88 10.97
N ASP A 209 -9.31 0.30 11.55
CA ASP A 209 -10.35 1.23 11.09
C ASP A 209 -10.04 1.74 9.68
N PHE A 210 -8.77 1.99 9.34
CA PHE A 210 -8.35 2.36 7.98
C PHE A 210 -8.64 1.26 6.95
N ASP A 211 -8.29 0.01 7.27
CA ASP A 211 -8.56 -1.13 6.39
C ASP A 211 -10.05 -1.49 6.34
N ALA A 212 -10.77 -1.33 7.46
CA ALA A 212 -12.21 -1.55 7.55
C ALA A 212 -13.02 -0.47 6.83
N ALA A 213 -12.50 0.75 6.69
CA ALA A 213 -13.14 1.83 5.94
C ALA A 213 -13.48 1.41 4.50
N LYS A 214 -12.62 0.59 3.87
CA LYS A 214 -12.91 -0.06 2.58
C LYS A 214 -14.14 -0.97 2.64
N ARG A 215 -14.22 -1.82 3.67
CA ARG A 215 -15.33 -2.78 3.82
C ARG A 215 -16.67 -2.06 4.01
N ARG A 216 -16.68 -0.89 4.66
CA ARG A 216 -17.88 -0.07 4.82
C ARG A 216 -18.41 0.43 3.46
N LEU A 217 -17.51 0.92 2.59
CA LEU A 217 -17.89 1.30 1.22
C LEU A 217 -18.36 0.11 0.38
N GLN A 218 -17.72 -1.06 0.52
CA GLN A 218 -18.09 -2.25 -0.25
C GLN A 218 -19.44 -2.85 0.16
N ARG A 219 -19.80 -2.79 1.45
CA ARG A 219 -21.13 -3.24 1.93
C ARG A 219 -22.29 -2.44 1.33
N GLU A 220 -22.07 -1.17 0.97
CA GLU A 220 -23.07 -0.38 0.25
C GLU A 220 -23.23 -0.81 -1.22
N GLN A 221 -22.22 -1.49 -1.79
CA GLN A 221 -22.22 -1.96 -3.19
C GLN A 221 -22.65 -3.42 -3.37
N GLY A 222 -23.00 -4.16 -2.32
CA GLY A 222 -23.70 -5.44 -2.43
C GLY A 222 -22.91 -6.62 -3.00
N ASP A 223 -21.58 -6.50 -3.16
CA ASP A 223 -20.74 -7.60 -3.63
C ASP A 223 -19.92 -8.21 -2.47
N ASP A 224 -20.37 -9.38 -2.00
CA ASP A 224 -19.63 -10.27 -1.11
C ASP A 224 -18.47 -10.93 -1.88
N LEU A 225 -17.33 -10.26 -1.97
CA LEU A 225 -16.11 -10.85 -2.53
C LEU A 225 -15.25 -11.50 -1.45
N GLU A 226 -15.09 -12.81 -1.59
CA GLU A 226 -14.24 -13.71 -0.80
C GLU A 226 -12.81 -13.17 -0.63
N ALA A 227 -12.24 -13.44 0.55
CA ALA A 227 -10.89 -13.03 0.92
C ALA A 227 -9.83 -13.65 -0.03
N GLU A 228 -8.98 -12.80 -0.59
CA GLU A 228 -7.94 -13.19 -1.54
C GLU A 228 -6.90 -14.14 -0.90
N PRO A 229 -6.55 -15.26 -1.55
CA PRO A 229 -5.50 -16.15 -1.05
C PRO A 229 -4.10 -15.52 -1.20
N ARG A 230 -3.36 -15.43 -0.10
CA ARG A 230 -1.95 -15.00 -0.08
C ARG A 230 -1.09 -16.04 -0.80
N LEU A 231 -0.71 -15.79 -2.05
CA LEU A 231 0.24 -16.64 -2.78
C LEU A 231 1.68 -16.43 -2.29
N LEU A 232 2.21 -17.46 -1.62
CA LEU A 232 3.61 -17.58 -1.20
C LEU A 232 4.48 -18.00 -2.40
N ALA A 233 4.96 -17.04 -3.18
CA ALA A 233 6.00 -17.30 -4.18
C ALA A 233 7.32 -16.63 -3.75
N SER A 234 8.18 -17.41 -3.09
CA SER A 234 9.53 -17.03 -2.68
C SER A 234 10.48 -16.99 -3.87
N SER A 235 10.38 -15.95 -4.69
CA SER A 235 11.47 -15.53 -5.57
C SER A 235 12.40 -14.62 -4.78
N ARG A 236 13.73 -14.66 -5.03
CA ARG A 236 14.71 -13.70 -4.48
C ARG A 236 14.38 -12.28 -4.97
N ARG A 237 13.36 -11.67 -4.39
CA ARG A 237 12.99 -10.27 -4.62
C ARG A 237 13.95 -9.39 -3.86
N ARG A 238 14.25 -8.22 -4.43
CA ARG A 238 14.95 -7.16 -3.71
C ARG A 238 14.11 -6.80 -2.49
N ARG A 239 14.75 -6.75 -1.32
CA ARG A 239 14.10 -6.32 -0.09
C ARG A 239 13.60 -4.90 -0.29
N THR A 240 12.29 -4.73 -0.18
CA THR A 240 11.67 -3.41 -0.26
C THR A 240 11.37 -2.98 1.16
N TYR A 241 11.86 -1.81 1.54
CA TYR A 241 11.63 -1.22 2.85
C TYR A 241 10.52 -0.17 2.77
N SER A 242 9.73 -0.10 3.83
CA SER A 242 8.71 0.92 4.04
C SER A 242 9.10 1.77 5.24
N TYR A 243 8.95 3.08 5.09
CA TYR A 243 9.29 4.04 6.12
C TYR A 243 8.04 4.78 6.57
N THR A 244 7.88 4.98 7.86
CA THR A 244 6.72 5.68 8.40
C THR A 244 7.18 6.79 9.33
N PRO A 245 6.94 8.07 8.99
CA PRO A 245 7.21 9.14 9.91
C PRO A 245 6.17 9.10 11.04
N TRP A 246 6.63 9.29 12.27
CA TRP A 246 5.79 9.32 13.46
C TRP A 246 6.20 10.48 14.38
N ALA A 247 5.26 10.91 15.23
CA ALA A 247 5.55 11.82 16.34
C ALA A 247 4.81 11.36 17.59
N LEU A 248 5.47 11.40 18.75
CA LEU A 248 4.79 11.35 20.03
C LEU A 248 4.25 12.74 20.32
N VAL A 249 2.93 12.85 20.47
CA VAL A 249 2.26 14.12 20.73
C VAL A 249 1.42 14.09 22.00
N SER A 250 1.32 15.25 22.63
CA SER A 250 0.33 15.54 23.68
C SER A 250 -0.88 16.21 23.04
N VAL A 251 -2.07 15.62 23.20
CA VAL A 251 -3.34 16.16 22.71
C VAL A 251 -4.29 16.48 23.86
N PRO A 252 -5.07 17.58 23.78
CA PRO A 252 -6.12 17.82 24.77
C PRO A 252 -7.21 16.73 24.67
N THR A 253 -7.68 16.24 25.80
CA THR A 253 -8.76 15.24 25.83
C THR A 253 -10.08 15.89 25.40
N MET A 254 -10.88 15.18 24.58
CA MET A 254 -12.13 15.74 24.04
C MET A 254 -13.16 16.12 25.12
N GLN A 255 -13.14 15.45 26.27
CA GLN A 255 -14.05 15.75 27.39
C GLN A 255 -13.89 17.19 27.92
N ASP A 256 -12.70 17.78 27.77
CA ASP A 256 -12.40 19.11 28.30
C ASP A 256 -12.76 20.23 27.33
N LEU A 257 -13.04 19.91 26.06
CA LEU A 257 -13.34 20.93 25.04
C LEU A 257 -14.74 21.53 25.17
N ASP A 258 -15.67 20.85 25.83
CA ASP A 258 -17.06 21.27 25.92
C ASP A 258 -17.41 21.99 27.24
N PHE A 259 -16.52 21.96 28.25
CA PHE A 259 -16.87 22.42 29.61
C PHE A 259 -15.81 23.27 30.33
N GLY A 260 -15.01 24.08 29.63
CA GLY A 260 -14.27 25.24 30.19
C GLY A 260 -13.51 25.05 31.51
N GLY A 261 -13.16 23.82 31.87
CA GLY A 261 -12.71 23.46 33.21
C GLY A 261 -11.21 23.70 33.39
N PRO A 262 -10.75 24.21 34.54
CA PRO A 262 -9.35 24.50 34.80
C PRO A 262 -8.56 23.23 35.14
N SER A 263 -8.28 22.40 34.13
CA SER A 263 -7.08 21.56 33.97
C SER A 263 -7.35 20.57 32.83
N SER A 264 -7.03 20.95 31.59
CA SER A 264 -7.19 20.04 30.45
C SER A 264 -6.29 18.83 30.65
N LYS A 265 -6.88 17.65 30.87
CA LYS A 265 -6.13 16.40 30.86
C LYS A 265 -5.57 16.23 29.46
N GLN A 266 -4.25 16.30 29.34
CA GLN A 266 -3.59 15.98 28.10
C GLN A 266 -3.37 14.47 28.00
N ARG A 267 -3.58 13.92 26.81
CA ARG A 267 -3.35 12.52 26.49
C ARG A 267 -2.16 12.39 25.54
N LEU A 268 -1.30 11.41 25.80
CA LEU A 268 -0.24 11.06 24.87
C LEU A 268 -0.73 10.10 23.80
N THR A 269 -0.34 10.36 22.55
CA THR A 269 -0.67 9.49 21.42
C THR A 269 0.39 9.58 20.33
N CYS A 270 0.45 8.55 19.50
CA CYS A 270 1.27 8.56 18.30
C CYS A 270 0.52 9.27 17.18
N ALA A 271 1.13 10.29 16.62
CA ALA A 271 0.66 10.96 15.42
C ALA A 271 1.46 10.50 14.21
N TYR A 272 0.77 10.43 13.07
CA TYR A 272 1.33 10.06 11.78
C TYR A 272 0.95 11.11 10.74
N GLU A 273 1.51 11.02 9.54
CA GLU A 273 1.24 12.02 8.51
C GLU A 273 -0.26 12.10 8.21
N TYR A 274 -0.91 10.95 8.00
CA TYR A 274 -2.34 10.84 7.70
C TYR A 274 -3.12 10.11 8.81
N GLY A 275 -2.64 10.20 10.05
CA GLY A 275 -3.37 9.68 11.22
C GLY A 275 -3.18 8.20 11.52
N VAL A 276 -2.54 7.46 10.62
CA VAL A 276 -2.34 6.01 10.76
C VAL A 276 -1.05 5.56 10.04
N PRO A 277 -0.33 4.54 10.56
CA PRO A 277 0.90 4.06 9.92
C PRO A 277 0.70 3.59 8.48
N ALA A 278 -0.31 2.75 8.21
CA ALA A 278 -0.50 2.14 6.90
C ALA A 278 -0.74 3.15 5.77
N ALA A 279 -1.42 4.27 6.07
CA ALA A 279 -1.61 5.34 5.11
C ALA A 279 -0.34 6.17 4.92
N SER A 280 0.43 6.38 5.99
CA SER A 280 1.63 7.23 5.98
C SER A 280 2.84 6.54 5.33
N SER A 281 2.96 5.21 5.46
CA SER A 281 4.05 4.44 4.85
C SER A 281 3.89 4.22 3.35
N ALA A 282 2.69 4.40 2.82
CA ALA A 282 2.39 4.18 1.39
C ALA A 282 3.23 5.08 0.47
N ASN A 283 3.66 6.24 0.97
CA ASN A 283 4.41 7.25 0.20
C ASN A 283 5.93 7.10 0.30
N TYR A 284 6.45 6.26 1.20
CA TYR A 284 7.88 6.16 1.48
C TYR A 284 8.34 4.72 1.35
N ARG A 285 8.80 4.35 0.16
CA ARG A 285 9.34 3.03 -0.13
C ARG A 285 10.73 3.13 -0.73
N SER A 286 11.55 2.12 -0.44
CA SER A 286 12.89 2.03 -1.01
C SER A 286 13.29 0.60 -1.29
N ASP A 287 14.08 0.40 -2.35
CA ASP A 287 14.73 -0.87 -2.68
C ASP A 287 16.00 -1.12 -1.83
N GLY A 288 16.31 -0.25 -0.86
CA GLY A 288 17.50 -0.34 -0.01
C GLY A 288 17.41 0.52 1.25
N ALA A 289 18.38 0.36 2.15
CA ALA A 289 18.43 1.12 3.41
C ALA A 289 18.56 2.64 3.14
N TYR A 290 19.48 3.08 2.28
CA TYR A 290 19.66 4.52 1.98
C TYR A 290 19.52 4.83 0.50
N SER A 291 18.37 4.51 -0.07
CA SER A 291 18.05 4.93 -1.44
C SER A 291 16.63 5.45 -1.54
N GLY A 292 16.32 6.20 -2.60
CA GLY A 292 14.96 6.68 -2.86
C GLY A 292 14.47 7.71 -1.84
N ASP A 293 13.29 7.46 -1.27
CA ASP A 293 12.52 8.45 -0.49
C ASP A 293 12.90 8.56 1.00
N VAL A 294 13.99 7.92 1.41
CA VAL A 294 14.48 7.90 2.81
C VAL A 294 14.74 9.32 3.33
N TRP A 295 15.38 10.16 2.52
CA TRP A 295 15.66 11.56 2.90
C TRP A 295 14.37 12.38 3.08
N LYS A 296 13.33 12.10 2.29
CA LYS A 296 12.06 12.83 2.40
C LYS A 296 11.34 12.52 3.70
N VAL A 297 11.40 11.27 4.18
CA VAL A 297 10.75 10.89 5.44
C VAL A 297 11.51 11.45 6.64
N GLU A 298 12.84 11.54 6.56
CA GLU A 298 13.67 12.21 7.57
C GLU A 298 13.43 13.71 7.63
N ASP A 299 13.30 14.37 6.49
CA ASP A 299 12.95 15.79 6.40
C ASP A 299 11.59 16.05 7.08
N VAL A 300 10.63 15.15 6.90
CA VAL A 300 9.31 15.22 7.55
C VAL A 300 9.45 15.06 9.06
N ALA A 301 10.14 14.03 9.56
CA ALA A 301 10.35 13.84 10.99
C ALA A 301 11.10 15.02 11.64
N THR A 302 12.12 15.54 10.95
CA THR A 302 12.90 16.71 11.38
C THR A 302 12.03 17.96 11.42
N GLN A 303 11.22 18.20 10.39
CA GLN A 303 10.27 19.32 10.37
C GLN A 303 9.31 19.25 11.57
N TRP A 304 8.91 18.04 11.97
CA TRP A 304 7.99 17.83 13.09
C TRP A 304 8.67 18.08 14.43
N GLY A 305 9.90 17.59 14.61
CA GLY A 305 10.69 17.86 15.81
C GLY A 305 11.10 19.33 15.97
N ASN A 306 11.30 20.06 14.87
CA ASN A 306 11.69 21.48 14.91
C ASN A 306 10.61 22.42 15.46
N LYS A 307 9.37 21.96 15.62
CA LYS A 307 8.26 22.75 16.18
C LYS A 307 7.60 21.99 17.31
N THR A 308 7.76 22.50 18.53
CA THR A 308 7.14 21.91 19.74
C THR A 308 5.62 22.00 19.71
N SER A 309 5.03 23.00 19.06
CA SER A 309 3.57 23.10 18.89
C SER A 309 3.17 23.22 17.43
N ARG A 310 2.07 22.57 17.05
CA ARG A 310 1.53 22.61 15.68
C ARG A 310 0.05 22.23 15.61
N PRO A 311 -0.66 22.65 14.55
CA PRO A 311 -1.96 22.10 14.24
C PRO A 311 -1.84 20.61 13.92
N CYS A 312 -2.80 19.85 14.40
CA CYS A 312 -2.99 18.43 14.14
C CYS A 312 -4.49 18.12 14.07
N TRP A 313 -4.82 16.92 13.60
CA TRP A 313 -6.20 16.50 13.43
C TRP A 313 -6.43 15.19 14.16
N VAL A 314 -7.36 15.22 15.11
CA VAL A 314 -7.73 14.06 15.91
C VAL A 314 -8.99 13.46 15.34
N ARG A 315 -8.99 12.15 15.13
CA ARG A 315 -10.18 11.43 14.65
C ARG A 315 -11.21 11.32 15.78
N ALA A 316 -12.42 11.79 15.52
CA ALA A 316 -13.53 11.85 16.47
C ALA A 316 -14.60 10.77 16.26
N ALA A 317 -14.60 10.09 15.11
CA ALA A 317 -15.62 9.11 14.73
C ALA A 317 -14.99 7.78 14.27
N GLY A 318 -15.79 6.70 14.31
CA GLY A 318 -15.34 5.35 13.94
C GLY A 318 -14.61 4.65 15.08
N GLU A 319 -14.17 3.40 14.87
CA GLU A 319 -13.59 2.57 15.93
C GLU A 319 -12.34 3.22 16.54
N ALA A 320 -11.48 3.82 15.72
CA ALA A 320 -10.30 4.55 16.18
C ALA A 320 -10.59 5.86 16.96
N GLY A 321 -11.84 6.35 16.93
CA GLY A 321 -12.30 7.53 17.68
C GLY A 321 -13.21 7.18 18.87
N GLU A 322 -14.12 6.22 18.69
CA GLU A 322 -15.21 5.88 19.62
C GLU A 322 -14.81 4.82 20.66
N SER A 323 -14.14 3.73 20.25
CA SER A 323 -13.77 2.65 21.19
C SER A 323 -12.47 2.95 21.94
N LEU A 324 -11.63 3.82 21.37
CA LEU A 324 -10.33 4.18 21.93
C LEU A 324 -10.09 5.69 21.75
N GLN A 325 -10.51 6.47 22.75
CA GLN A 325 -10.53 7.95 22.73
C GLN A 325 -9.24 8.58 22.16
N THR A 326 -9.17 8.82 20.84
CA THR A 326 -8.06 9.48 20.11
C THR A 326 -6.82 8.62 19.75
N CYS A 327 -6.99 7.41 19.21
CA CYS A 327 -5.85 6.63 18.70
C CYS A 327 -5.31 7.09 17.33
N ALA A 328 -6.10 7.79 16.54
CA ALA A 328 -5.68 8.31 15.23
C ALA A 328 -5.48 9.83 15.27
N VAL A 329 -4.23 10.28 15.12
CA VAL A 329 -3.86 11.70 15.06
C VAL A 329 -3.02 11.99 13.82
N ALA A 330 -3.54 12.82 12.94
CA ALA A 330 -2.87 13.24 11.72
C ALA A 330 -2.10 14.55 11.91
N LEU A 331 -0.93 14.65 11.29
CA LEU A 331 -0.11 15.88 11.24
C LEU A 331 -0.22 16.64 9.91
N LYS A 332 -0.98 16.09 8.96
CA LYS A 332 -1.46 16.76 7.74
C LYS A 332 -2.96 16.92 7.77
N GLU A 333 -3.43 17.92 7.02
CA GLU A 333 -4.84 18.24 6.92
C GLU A 333 -5.62 17.12 6.19
N PRO A 334 -6.81 16.74 6.71
CA PRO A 334 -7.71 15.82 6.02
C PRO A 334 -8.10 16.33 4.63
N GLY A 335 -7.91 15.48 3.63
CA GLY A 335 -8.09 15.76 2.20
C GLY A 335 -6.79 15.59 1.42
N THR A 336 -5.64 15.74 2.10
CA THR A 336 -4.32 15.64 1.49
C THR A 336 -3.97 14.21 1.05
N LEU A 337 -4.38 13.17 1.80
CA LEU A 337 -4.16 11.77 1.42
C LEU A 337 -4.92 11.43 0.14
N GLN A 338 -6.16 11.91 0.01
CA GLN A 338 -6.99 11.73 -1.17
C GLN A 338 -6.37 12.43 -2.38
N GLU A 339 -5.82 13.63 -2.22
CA GLU A 339 -5.09 14.33 -3.29
C GLU A 339 -3.86 13.55 -3.75
N VAL A 340 -3.05 13.05 -2.81
CA VAL A 340 -1.88 12.20 -3.10
C VAL A 340 -2.31 10.92 -3.83
N ALA A 341 -3.37 10.25 -3.34
CA ALA A 341 -3.89 9.03 -3.96
C ALA A 341 -4.44 9.29 -5.37
N LYS A 342 -5.16 10.40 -5.59
CA LYS A 342 -5.64 10.82 -6.92
C LYS A 342 -4.50 11.11 -7.87
N SER A 343 -3.48 11.83 -7.41
CA SER A 343 -2.29 12.14 -8.20
C SER A 343 -1.55 10.86 -8.63
N SER A 344 -1.33 9.94 -7.69
CA SER A 344 -0.73 8.62 -7.96
C SER A 344 -1.56 7.81 -8.96
N GLN A 345 -2.88 7.71 -8.76
CA GLN A 345 -3.77 7.00 -9.69
C GLN A 345 -3.75 7.64 -11.08
N SER A 346 -3.76 8.98 -11.17
CA SER A 346 -3.71 9.70 -12.44
C SER A 346 -2.42 9.42 -13.21
N LEU A 347 -1.28 9.44 -12.53
CA LEU A 347 0.02 9.10 -13.13
C LEU A 347 0.02 7.67 -13.65
N ILE A 348 -0.37 6.69 -12.83
CA ILE A 348 -0.39 5.27 -13.22
C ILE A 348 -1.36 5.03 -14.39
N THR A 349 -2.54 5.66 -14.36
CA THR A 349 -3.53 5.57 -15.44
C THR A 349 -2.97 6.14 -16.74
N THR A 350 -2.29 7.28 -16.67
CA THR A 350 -1.65 7.91 -17.84
C THR A 350 -0.58 6.99 -18.43
N PHE A 351 0.30 6.43 -17.59
CA PHE A 351 1.31 5.48 -18.03
C PHE A 351 0.73 4.20 -18.60
N PHE A 352 -0.35 3.67 -18.02
CA PHE A 352 -1.06 2.51 -18.57
C PHE A 352 -1.52 2.75 -20.01
N TRP A 353 -2.18 3.88 -20.29
CA TRP A 353 -2.65 4.19 -21.65
C TRP A 353 -1.49 4.35 -22.65
N VAL A 354 -0.38 4.95 -22.21
CA VAL A 354 0.84 5.05 -23.03
C VAL A 354 1.42 3.66 -23.33
N CYS A 355 1.60 2.81 -22.31
CA CYS A 355 2.09 1.45 -22.47
C CYS A 355 1.16 0.59 -23.34
N LEU A 356 -0.16 0.73 -23.18
CA LEU A 356 -1.15 0.04 -23.99
C LEU A 356 -1.05 0.48 -25.46
N GLY A 357 -1.00 1.79 -25.72
CA GLY A 357 -0.84 2.32 -27.07
C GLY A 357 0.43 1.82 -27.76
N ILE A 358 1.56 1.86 -27.06
CA ILE A 358 2.84 1.30 -27.53
C ILE A 358 2.72 -0.20 -27.82
N SER A 359 2.13 -0.98 -26.91
CA SER A 359 1.96 -2.43 -27.07
C SER A 359 1.07 -2.80 -28.25
N LEU A 360 0.00 -2.02 -28.48
CA LEU A 360 -0.87 -2.19 -29.63
C LEU A 360 -0.15 -1.88 -30.95
N VAL A 361 0.62 -0.79 -31.01
CA VAL A 361 1.42 -0.44 -32.20
C VAL A 361 2.42 -1.55 -32.51
N PHE A 362 3.16 -2.05 -31.52
CA PHE A 362 4.09 -3.17 -31.74
C PHE A 362 3.38 -4.44 -32.20
N THR A 363 2.21 -4.75 -31.64
CA THR A 363 1.41 -5.92 -32.06
C THR A 363 0.92 -5.77 -33.50
N LEU A 364 0.47 -4.58 -33.90
CA LEU A 364 0.04 -4.28 -35.26
C LEU A 364 1.19 -4.33 -36.26
N LEU A 365 2.38 -3.84 -35.91
CA LEU A 365 3.57 -3.93 -36.75
C LEU A 365 4.10 -5.36 -36.88
N ALA A 366 3.92 -6.19 -35.84
CA ALA A 366 4.28 -7.61 -35.86
C ALA A 366 3.31 -8.47 -36.67
N PHE A 367 2.04 -8.05 -36.76
CA PHE A 367 0.96 -8.84 -37.34
C PHE A 367 1.21 -9.27 -38.80
N PRO A 368 1.65 -8.41 -39.74
CA PRO A 368 1.94 -8.83 -41.11
C PRO A 368 3.04 -9.90 -41.20
N SER A 369 4.07 -9.79 -40.36
CA SER A 369 5.19 -10.73 -40.31
C SER A 369 4.75 -12.09 -39.75
N LEU A 370 3.97 -12.07 -38.66
CA LEU A 370 3.36 -13.26 -38.07
C LEU A 370 2.37 -13.91 -39.02
N TYR A 371 1.52 -13.14 -39.69
CA TYR A 371 0.56 -13.64 -40.66
C TYR A 371 1.26 -14.34 -41.84
N ARG A 372 2.34 -13.73 -42.39
CA ARG A 372 3.16 -14.37 -43.44
C ARG A 372 3.81 -15.66 -42.96
N LEU A 373 4.31 -15.69 -41.72
CA LEU A 373 4.91 -16.88 -41.13
C LEU A 373 3.88 -18.00 -40.95
N VAL A 374 2.73 -17.70 -40.35
CA VAL A 374 1.63 -18.65 -40.16
C VAL A 374 1.18 -19.19 -41.51
N ARG A 375 0.95 -18.32 -42.52
CA ARG A 375 0.54 -18.75 -43.87
C ARG A 375 1.56 -19.69 -44.53
N ARG A 376 2.86 -19.51 -44.29
CA ARG A 376 3.92 -20.42 -44.75
C ARG A 376 3.90 -21.75 -44.00
N LEU A 377 3.73 -21.72 -42.68
CA LEU A 377 3.73 -22.91 -41.82
C LEU A 377 2.49 -23.78 -42.00
N THR A 378 1.32 -23.17 -42.16
CA THR A 378 0.07 -23.90 -42.40
C THR A 378 -0.03 -24.48 -43.80
N GLY A 379 1.06 -24.41 -44.58
CA GLY A 379 1.12 -24.93 -45.94
C GLY A 379 -0.04 -24.38 -46.73
N GLY A 380 -0.23 -23.04 -46.74
CA GLY A 380 -1.23 -22.39 -47.56
C GLY A 380 -0.92 -22.68 -49.04
N VAL A 381 -1.29 -23.89 -49.48
CA VAL A 381 -1.46 -24.28 -50.85
C VAL A 381 -2.48 -23.28 -51.35
N SER A 382 -1.96 -22.25 -52.01
CA SER A 382 -2.78 -21.41 -52.87
C SER A 382 -3.42 -22.38 -53.84
N SER A 383 -4.64 -22.80 -53.55
CA SER A 383 -5.53 -23.53 -54.45
C SER A 383 -5.93 -22.59 -55.59
N SER A 384 -4.94 -22.07 -56.32
CA SER A 384 -5.10 -21.36 -57.59
C SER A 384 -4.73 -22.24 -58.78
N GLU A 385 -4.45 -23.53 -58.57
CA GLU A 385 -4.38 -24.56 -59.61
C GLU A 385 -5.66 -25.44 -59.65
N THR A 386 -6.84 -24.80 -59.61
CA THR A 386 -8.09 -25.42 -60.07
C THR A 386 -8.77 -24.53 -61.10
N GLY A 387 -8.01 -24.18 -62.14
CA GLY A 387 -8.53 -23.54 -63.35
C GLY A 387 -7.90 -24.19 -64.56
N CYS A 388 -8.47 -25.32 -65.00
CA CYS A 388 -8.57 -25.82 -66.40
C CYS A 388 -8.75 -27.34 -66.43
N LEU A 389 -10.00 -27.83 -66.33
CA LEU A 389 -10.54 -29.01 -67.02
C LEU A 389 -11.87 -29.41 -66.37
N LEU A 390 -12.98 -28.93 -66.94
CA LEU A 390 -14.26 -29.67 -67.01
C LEU A 390 -15.21 -28.88 -67.92
N ASP A 391 -14.98 -29.06 -69.21
CA ASP A 391 -15.98 -28.84 -70.25
C ASP A 391 -16.19 -30.21 -70.90
N ALA A 392 -17.27 -30.90 -70.52
CA ALA A 392 -17.81 -32.08 -71.18
C ALA A 392 -19.21 -32.38 -70.64
N ASP A 393 -20.19 -31.71 -71.24
CA ASP A 393 -21.42 -32.28 -71.79
C ASP A 393 -21.90 -33.62 -71.20
N LEU A 394 -23.09 -33.62 -70.59
CA LEU A 394 -24.07 -34.70 -70.80
C LEU A 394 -25.47 -34.27 -70.35
N ARG A 395 -26.28 -33.97 -71.37
CA ARG A 395 -27.74 -33.95 -71.35
C ARG A 395 -28.33 -35.21 -70.72
N GLY A 396 -29.27 -34.99 -69.80
CA GLY A 396 -30.61 -35.58 -69.88
C GLY A 396 -30.85 -36.90 -69.17
N ARG A 397 -31.69 -36.87 -68.12
CA ARG A 397 -32.93 -37.66 -68.08
C ARG A 397 -33.81 -37.27 -66.89
N SER A 398 -35.07 -36.97 -67.22
CA SER A 398 -36.24 -37.01 -66.36
C SER A 398 -36.34 -38.30 -65.55
N ALA A 399 -36.80 -38.20 -64.29
CA ALA A 399 -38.16 -38.59 -63.87
C ALA A 399 -38.28 -38.71 -62.33
N ARG A 400 -39.41 -38.22 -61.80
CA ARG A 400 -40.29 -38.79 -60.73
C ARG A 400 -39.63 -39.64 -59.62
N ARG A 401 -39.95 -39.52 -58.33
CA ARG A 401 -41.26 -39.29 -57.69
C ARG A 401 -41.08 -39.24 -56.14
N SER A 402 -42.02 -38.55 -55.50
CA SER A 402 -42.71 -38.85 -54.22
C SER A 402 -41.99 -38.84 -52.84
N LEU A 403 -42.50 -37.91 -52.01
CA LEU A 403 -43.08 -38.05 -50.65
C LEU A 403 -42.27 -38.67 -49.49
N SER A 404 -42.06 -37.89 -48.42
CA SER A 404 -42.68 -38.02 -47.07
C SER A 404 -41.99 -37.04 -46.10
N SER A 405 -42.60 -35.93 -45.68
CA SER A 405 -43.33 -35.72 -44.40
C SER A 405 -42.50 -35.89 -43.12
N GLY A 406 -42.40 -34.82 -42.31
CA GLY A 406 -42.16 -34.90 -40.86
C GLY A 406 -41.40 -33.69 -40.28
N PRO A 407 -41.81 -33.10 -39.14
CA PRO A 407 -41.75 -31.65 -38.95
C PRO A 407 -40.93 -31.16 -37.73
N THR A 408 -40.76 -29.83 -37.69
CA THR A 408 -40.70 -28.94 -36.51
C THR A 408 -39.59 -29.12 -35.47
N GLU A 409 -38.72 -28.12 -35.35
CA GLU A 409 -38.56 -27.39 -34.07
C GLU A 409 -38.00 -25.97 -34.30
N SER A 410 -38.86 -24.99 -34.08
CA SER A 410 -38.55 -23.57 -34.01
C SER A 410 -38.10 -23.20 -32.60
N ARG A 411 -36.88 -22.66 -32.44
CA ARG A 411 -36.50 -21.95 -31.21
C ARG A 411 -36.32 -20.47 -31.48
N ASN A 412 -37.27 -19.72 -30.94
CA ASN A 412 -37.28 -18.28 -30.78
C ASN A 412 -36.09 -17.83 -29.93
N TRP A 413 -35.30 -16.88 -30.45
CA TRP A 413 -34.48 -16.01 -29.62
C TRP A 413 -35.25 -14.70 -29.42
N VAL A 414 -35.67 -14.50 -28.19
CA VAL A 414 -36.32 -13.28 -27.71
C VAL A 414 -35.25 -12.18 -27.66
N SER A 415 -35.45 -11.13 -28.45
CA SER A 415 -34.87 -9.82 -28.21
C SER A 415 -35.64 -9.14 -27.08
N CYS A 416 -34.95 -8.79 -26.00
CA CYS A 416 -35.37 -7.72 -25.10
C CYS A 416 -34.15 -6.81 -24.89
N ALA A 417 -34.14 -5.70 -25.64
CA ALA A 417 -33.38 -4.50 -25.35
C ALA A 417 -34.40 -3.36 -25.28
N GLU A 418 -34.06 -2.32 -24.51
CA GLU A 418 -34.81 -1.08 -24.29
C GLU A 418 -35.83 -1.12 -23.14
N ASP A 419 -35.42 -0.65 -21.97
CA ASP A 419 -36.00 0.56 -21.36
C ASP A 419 -35.50 0.68 -19.91
N LEU A 420 -34.74 1.74 -19.61
CA LEU A 420 -34.73 2.47 -18.32
C LEU A 420 -33.60 3.52 -18.32
N CYS A 421 -33.89 4.68 -18.93
CA CYS A 421 -33.24 5.94 -18.56
C CYS A 421 -34.34 6.87 -18.03
N LYS A 422 -34.47 6.95 -16.70
CA LYS A 422 -35.17 8.04 -16.02
C LYS A 422 -34.15 8.86 -15.23
N PRO A 423 -34.11 10.19 -15.39
CA PRO A 423 -33.29 11.05 -14.55
C PRO A 423 -33.93 11.20 -13.18
N ILE A 424 -33.17 10.88 -12.12
CA ILE A 424 -33.55 11.20 -10.74
C ILE A 424 -33.20 12.67 -10.50
N ALA A 425 -34.23 13.46 -10.23
CA ALA A 425 -34.12 14.85 -9.80
C ALA A 425 -33.36 14.95 -8.47
N GLY A 426 -32.35 15.82 -8.41
CA GLY A 426 -31.58 16.09 -7.19
C GLY A 426 -32.40 16.86 -6.15
N PRO A 427 -32.13 16.67 -4.85
CA PRO A 427 -32.80 17.42 -3.79
C PRO A 427 -32.31 18.88 -3.76
N GLN A 428 -33.29 19.77 -3.61
CA GLN A 428 -33.12 21.22 -3.47
C GLN A 428 -32.29 21.57 -2.23
N ALA A 429 -31.31 22.46 -2.42
CA ALA A 429 -30.56 23.09 -1.33
C ALA A 429 -31.52 23.95 -0.48
N ARG A 430 -31.72 23.54 0.79
CA ARG A 430 -32.31 24.40 1.82
C ARG A 430 -31.30 25.46 2.21
N THR A 431 -31.61 26.71 1.86
CA THR A 431 -30.98 27.91 2.40
C THR A 431 -31.38 28.04 3.87
N LEU A 432 -30.39 28.03 4.78
CA LEU A 432 -30.59 28.45 6.18
C LEU A 432 -30.27 29.95 6.30
N PRO A 433 -30.98 30.69 7.17
CA PRO A 433 -30.78 32.12 7.34
C PRO A 433 -29.51 32.42 8.14
N LEU A 434 -28.77 33.43 7.69
CA LEU A 434 -27.76 34.14 8.48
C LEU A 434 -28.43 34.77 9.71
N SER A 435 -28.00 34.40 10.92
CA SER A 435 -28.28 35.19 12.11
C SER A 435 -27.16 36.21 12.31
N GLU A 436 -27.55 37.48 12.30
CA GLU A 436 -26.70 38.63 12.57
C GLU A 436 -26.08 38.59 13.97
N SER A 437 -24.83 39.07 14.00
CA SER A 437 -24.03 39.40 15.16
C SER A 437 -24.72 40.43 16.05
N GLY A 438 -24.98 40.06 17.31
CA GLY A 438 -25.25 41.00 18.40
C GLY A 438 -23.95 41.40 19.07
N VAL A 439 -23.65 42.70 18.98
CA VAL A 439 -22.64 43.43 19.74
C VAL A 439 -23.18 43.65 21.16
N GLU A 440 -22.40 43.27 22.18
CA GLU A 440 -22.22 44.01 23.44
C GLU A 440 -20.95 43.54 24.15
#